data_AF-A0A3N3DXX5-F1
#
_entry.id   AF-A0A3N3DXX5-F1
#
_cell.length_a   1.000
_cell.length_b   1.000
_cell.length_c   1.000
_cell.angle_alpha   90.00
_cell.angle_beta   90.00
_cell.angle_gamma   90.00
#
_symmetry.space_group_name_H-M   'P 1'
#
loop_
_entity.id
_entity.type
_entity.pdbx_description
1 polymer ?
#
loop_
_entity_poly.entity_id
_entity_poly.type
_entity_poly.pdbx_seq_one_letter_code
_entity_poly.pdbx_strand_id
1 'polypeptide(L)'
;MRWIGILLACFSFTTWGATPSSARETDALSFFDHPFLLGDWYLINPEPENSKEDYIAIKLTLDSKFNFVIDIQKKDYTVDRWEGMYTANEDTIILGLNTDHPQVYSYASNHNLLNLNGVVFTKALSNSLAGMWSSKHLDGDDLMASDVNQMDLILQPDFVFLFKVSNPDGDEAIRRGVYFTEGEHLVLLYENGEHNTRYKLNRDTLTITSEEGGMFAVLNRIR
;
A
#
# COMPACT_ATOMS: atom_id res chain seq x y z
N MET A 1 62.77 24.58 -38.39
CA MET A 1 63.25 23.22 -38.04
C MET A 1 62.76 22.88 -36.64
N ARG A 2 62.18 21.69 -36.47
CA ARG A 2 62.24 20.78 -35.29
C ARG A 2 61.90 21.35 -33.91
N TRP A 3 61.15 20.71 -33.02
CA TRP A 3 60.29 19.53 -32.97
C TRP A 3 59.53 19.67 -31.63
N ILE A 4 58.31 19.13 -31.63
CA ILE A 4 57.49 18.60 -30.53
C ILE A 4 58.09 18.62 -29.10
N GLY A 5 57.24 19.03 -28.14
CA GLY A 5 57.40 18.77 -26.72
C GLY A 5 56.15 19.14 -25.91
N ILE A 6 55.03 18.48 -26.17
CA ILE A 6 53.80 18.58 -25.37
C ILE A 6 54.02 17.80 -24.07
N LEU A 7 53.86 18.47 -22.92
CA LEU A 7 53.72 17.83 -21.62
C LEU A 7 52.53 18.47 -20.89
N LEU A 8 51.36 17.87 -21.11
CA LEU A 8 50.16 18.10 -20.31
C LEU A 8 50.40 17.52 -18.92
N ALA A 9 50.40 18.36 -17.90
CA ALA A 9 50.21 17.97 -16.51
C ALA A 9 48.89 18.57 -16.02
N CYS A 10 47.78 17.93 -16.39
CA CYS A 10 46.49 18.16 -15.74
C CYS A 10 46.25 16.98 -14.78
N PHE A 11 46.64 17.17 -13.52
CA PHE A 11 46.07 16.41 -12.41
C PHE A 11 44.61 16.85 -12.27
N SER A 12 43.70 16.12 -12.89
CA SER A 12 42.27 16.20 -12.60
C SER A 12 41.88 14.88 -11.98
N PHE A 13 41.71 14.91 -10.66
CA PHE A 13 41.14 13.80 -9.89
C PHE A 13 39.83 13.34 -10.54
N THR A 14 39.80 12.08 -10.94
CA THR A 14 38.55 11.37 -11.21
C THR A 14 37.85 11.18 -9.88
N THR A 15 36.94 12.10 -9.52
CA THR A 15 35.94 11.78 -8.51
C THR A 15 34.99 10.78 -9.15
N TRP A 16 35.12 9.52 -8.75
CA TRP A 16 34.11 8.51 -8.97
C TRP A 16 32.74 9.11 -8.66
N GLY A 17 31.89 9.20 -9.67
CA GLY A 17 30.48 9.49 -9.48
C GLY A 17 29.94 8.41 -8.55
N ALA A 18 29.61 8.82 -7.33
CA ALA A 18 28.67 8.06 -6.52
C ALA A 18 27.38 7.99 -7.35
N THR A 19 27.12 6.84 -7.95
CA THR A 19 25.76 6.44 -8.29
C THR A 19 24.91 6.76 -7.08
N PRO A 20 23.82 7.54 -7.20
CA PRO A 20 22.89 7.69 -6.10
C PRO A 20 22.37 6.28 -5.84
N SER A 21 22.86 5.68 -4.76
CA SER A 21 22.19 4.54 -4.15
C SER A 21 20.76 5.00 -3.95
N SER A 22 19.83 4.29 -4.57
CA SER A 22 18.39 4.38 -4.36
C SER A 22 18.11 4.34 -2.86
N ALA A 23 18.12 5.52 -2.26
CA ALA A 23 17.82 5.73 -0.86
C ALA A 23 16.31 5.57 -0.74
N ARG A 24 15.91 4.40 -0.22
CA ARG A 24 14.66 4.12 0.49
C ARG A 24 13.41 4.82 -0.08
N GLU A 25 12.84 4.25 -1.13
CA GLU A 25 11.38 4.36 -1.36
C GLU A 25 10.58 3.52 -0.36
N THR A 26 11.27 2.79 0.52
CA THR A 26 10.73 1.68 1.31
C THR A 26 10.14 2.05 2.68
N ASP A 27 10.44 3.23 3.23
CA ASP A 27 10.07 3.57 4.62
C ASP A 27 8.79 4.42 4.74
N ALA A 28 8.17 4.89 3.67
CA ALA A 28 7.05 5.84 3.79
C ALA A 28 5.78 5.21 4.39
N LEU A 29 5.56 3.90 4.18
CA LEU A 29 4.34 3.20 4.60
C LEU A 29 4.31 2.87 6.10
N SER A 30 5.46 2.50 6.68
CA SER A 30 5.62 2.11 8.09
C SER A 30 5.56 3.30 9.07
N PHE A 31 5.75 4.52 8.56
CA PHE A 31 5.69 5.76 9.32
C PHE A 31 4.53 6.66 8.87
N PHE A 32 3.58 6.13 8.10
CA PHE A 32 2.44 6.92 7.67
C PHE A 32 1.45 7.07 8.84
N ASP A 33 1.27 8.29 9.32
CA ASP A 33 0.46 8.59 10.52
C ASP A 33 -1.03 8.23 10.38
N HIS A 34 -1.51 8.06 9.14
CA HIS A 34 -2.93 7.86 8.82
C HIS A 34 -3.17 6.67 7.88
N PRO A 35 -2.68 5.45 8.18
CA PRO A 35 -2.61 4.33 7.23
C PRO A 35 -3.97 3.94 6.65
N PHE A 36 -5.05 4.24 7.39
CA PHE A 36 -6.40 4.01 6.91
C PHE A 36 -6.79 4.85 5.72
N LEU A 37 -6.21 6.04 5.51
CA LEU A 37 -6.49 6.89 4.35
C LEU A 37 -6.00 6.30 3.03
N LEU A 38 -4.99 5.42 3.06
CA LEU A 38 -4.33 4.94 1.84
C LEU A 38 -5.23 4.00 1.02
N GLY A 39 -5.14 4.12 -0.31
CA GLY A 39 -5.79 3.25 -1.27
C GLY A 39 -6.89 3.92 -2.08
N ASP A 40 -7.72 3.07 -2.69
CA ASP A 40 -8.80 3.49 -3.59
C ASP A 40 -10.15 3.50 -2.89
N TRP A 41 -10.80 4.66 -2.91
CA TRP A 41 -12.08 4.95 -2.29
C TRP A 41 -13.13 5.24 -3.35
N TYR A 42 -14.32 4.65 -3.20
CA TYR A 42 -15.37 4.74 -4.19
C TYR A 42 -16.65 5.31 -3.57
N LEU A 43 -17.24 6.26 -4.29
CA LEU A 43 -18.62 6.69 -4.10
C LEU A 43 -19.38 6.32 -5.36
N ILE A 44 -20.36 5.42 -5.21
CA ILE A 44 -21.18 4.96 -6.32
C ILE A 44 -22.55 5.61 -6.22
N ASN A 45 -23.03 6.17 -7.32
CA ASN A 45 -24.40 6.62 -7.42
C ASN A 45 -25.31 5.39 -7.50
N PRO A 46 -26.21 5.14 -6.53
CA PRO A 46 -27.06 3.95 -6.54
C PRO A 46 -28.12 4.01 -7.66
N GLU A 47 -28.45 5.21 -8.16
CA GLU A 47 -29.46 5.42 -9.18
C GLU A 47 -28.96 6.42 -10.25
N PRO A 48 -27.92 6.06 -11.04
CA PRO A 48 -27.27 7.00 -11.96
C PRO A 48 -28.24 7.54 -13.02
N GLU A 49 -29.18 6.74 -13.50
CA GLU A 49 -30.15 7.17 -14.51
C GLU A 49 -31.20 8.16 -13.98
N ASN A 50 -31.58 8.04 -12.70
CA ASN A 50 -32.68 8.82 -12.11
C ASN A 50 -32.19 9.99 -11.24
N SER A 51 -30.92 9.98 -10.84
CA SER A 51 -30.32 11.03 -10.01
C SER A 51 -30.16 12.34 -10.79
N LYS A 52 -30.26 13.47 -10.09
CA LYS A 52 -29.94 14.79 -10.65
C LYS A 52 -28.43 15.01 -10.82
N GLU A 53 -27.61 14.26 -10.08
CA GLU A 53 -26.16 14.35 -10.12
C GLU A 53 -25.61 13.74 -11.41
N ASP A 54 -24.65 14.39 -12.04
CA ASP A 54 -24.02 13.94 -13.30
C ASP A 54 -22.80 13.05 -13.06
N TYR A 55 -22.96 11.99 -12.26
CA TYR A 55 -21.93 10.98 -12.08
C TYR A 55 -22.52 9.59 -11.89
N ILE A 56 -21.78 8.59 -12.37
CA ILE A 56 -21.97 7.16 -12.12
C ILE A 56 -21.18 6.76 -10.88
N ALA A 57 -19.90 7.14 -10.86
CA ALA A 57 -18.98 6.81 -9.78
C ALA A 57 -17.93 7.92 -9.61
N ILE A 58 -17.47 8.09 -8.38
CA ILE A 58 -16.31 8.90 -8.04
C ILE A 58 -15.28 7.99 -7.38
N LYS A 59 -14.06 7.99 -7.90
CA LYS A 59 -12.91 7.30 -7.32
C LYS A 59 -11.94 8.33 -6.76
N LEU A 60 -11.62 8.23 -5.48
CA LEU A 60 -10.54 8.97 -4.82
C LEU A 60 -9.41 7.99 -4.49
N THR A 61 -8.21 8.24 -5.02
CA THR A 61 -6.99 7.51 -4.66
C THR A 61 -6.12 8.40 -3.77
N LEU A 62 -5.61 7.84 -2.67
CA LEU A 62 -4.63 8.48 -1.78
C LEU A 62 -3.43 7.53 -1.61
N ASP A 63 -2.21 8.02 -1.88
CA ASP A 63 -0.98 7.23 -1.78
C ASP A 63 -0.04 7.71 -0.66
N SER A 64 0.88 6.84 -0.24
CA SER A 64 1.87 7.13 0.81
C SER A 64 2.88 8.22 0.44
N LYS A 65 2.91 8.61 -0.85
CA LYS A 65 3.71 9.72 -1.37
C LYS A 65 2.95 11.05 -1.34
N PHE A 66 1.81 11.10 -0.65
CA PHE A 66 0.97 12.27 -0.47
C PHE A 66 0.36 12.80 -1.77
N ASN A 67 0.16 11.95 -2.79
CA ASN A 67 -0.58 12.30 -3.99
C ASN A 67 -2.02 11.84 -3.89
N PHE A 68 -2.92 12.63 -4.47
CA PHE A 68 -4.31 12.24 -4.68
C PHE A 68 -4.64 12.23 -6.17
N VAL A 69 -5.59 11.36 -6.53
CA VAL A 69 -6.28 11.38 -7.82
C VAL A 69 -7.78 11.26 -7.56
N ILE A 70 -8.58 12.13 -8.17
CA ILE A 70 -10.03 12.03 -8.22
C ILE A 70 -10.44 11.80 -9.66
N ASP A 71 -11.11 10.67 -9.91
CA ASP A 71 -11.78 10.38 -11.18
C ASP A 71 -13.28 10.45 -10.98
N ILE A 72 -13.96 11.33 -11.71
CA ILE A 72 -15.43 11.36 -11.79
C ILE A 72 -15.86 10.75 -13.12
N GLN A 73 -16.48 9.59 -13.07
CA GLN A 73 -17.13 9.00 -14.22
C GLN A 73 -18.53 9.60 -14.37
N LYS A 74 -18.74 10.35 -15.46
CA LYS A 74 -20.02 10.99 -15.79
C LYS A 74 -20.99 10.02 -16.45
N LYS A 75 -22.25 10.43 -16.59
CA LYS A 75 -23.29 9.59 -17.23
C LYS A 75 -23.06 9.36 -18.72
N ASP A 76 -22.36 10.27 -19.38
CA ASP A 76 -21.93 10.12 -20.77
C ASP A 76 -20.67 9.23 -20.94
N TYR A 77 -20.23 8.59 -19.85
CA TYR A 77 -19.04 7.73 -19.75
C TYR A 77 -17.70 8.46 -19.93
N THR A 78 -17.70 9.79 -19.99
CA THR A 78 -16.45 10.56 -19.89
C THR A 78 -15.92 10.57 -18.46
N VAL A 79 -14.62 10.83 -18.31
CA VAL A 79 -13.95 10.89 -17.01
C VAL A 79 -13.30 12.26 -16.85
N ASP A 80 -13.74 13.00 -15.83
CA ASP A 80 -13.02 14.16 -15.35
C ASP A 80 -11.98 13.69 -14.32
N ARG A 81 -10.74 14.15 -14.47
CA ARG A 81 -9.63 13.82 -13.57
C ARG A 81 -9.07 15.07 -12.92
N TRP A 82 -8.87 15.00 -11.61
CA TRP A 82 -8.05 15.94 -10.84
C TRP A 82 -6.97 15.19 -10.09
N GLU A 83 -5.78 15.76 -10.03
CA GLU A 83 -4.64 15.19 -9.34
C GLU A 83 -3.82 16.28 -8.67
N GLY A 84 -3.08 15.90 -7.65
CA GLY A 84 -2.21 16.83 -6.94
C GLY A 84 -1.70 16.24 -5.63
N MET A 85 -1.20 17.11 -4.76
CA MET A 85 -0.72 16.71 -3.43
C MET A 85 -1.77 16.94 -2.35
N TYR A 86 -1.76 16.10 -1.32
CA TYR A 86 -2.58 16.27 -0.13
C TYR A 86 -1.75 16.28 1.16
N THR A 87 -2.35 16.79 2.23
CA THR A 87 -1.92 16.52 3.62
C THR A 87 -3.13 16.16 4.43
N ALA A 88 -2.94 15.37 5.49
CA ALA A 88 -3.96 15.11 6.48
C ALA A 88 -3.38 15.27 7.88
N ASN A 89 -4.24 15.60 8.82
CA ASN A 89 -4.01 15.45 10.26
C ASN A 89 -5.10 14.53 10.84
N GLU A 90 -5.38 14.56 12.14
CA GLU A 90 -6.35 13.65 12.77
C GLU A 90 -7.80 13.78 12.24
N ASP A 91 -8.24 14.97 11.82
CA ASP A 91 -9.65 15.24 11.51
C ASP A 91 -9.87 16.03 10.21
N THR A 92 -8.79 16.45 9.55
CA THR A 92 -8.81 17.32 8.38
C THR A 92 -7.89 16.78 7.29
N ILE A 93 -8.40 16.75 6.06
CA ILE A 93 -7.62 16.49 4.85
C ILE A 93 -7.69 17.71 3.93
N ILE A 94 -6.53 18.10 3.39
CA ILE A 94 -6.40 19.21 2.44
C ILE A 94 -5.93 18.64 1.11
N LEU A 95 -6.73 18.79 0.07
CA LEU A 95 -6.39 18.41 -1.30
C LEU A 95 -5.92 19.64 -2.08
N GLY A 96 -4.85 19.50 -2.86
CA GLY A 96 -4.33 20.56 -3.71
C GLY A 96 -3.52 21.61 -2.95
N LEU A 97 -2.69 21.18 -1.98
CA LEU A 97 -1.85 22.02 -1.10
C LEU A 97 -1.13 23.19 -1.79
N ASN A 98 -0.68 22.97 -3.02
CA ASN A 98 0.14 23.91 -3.77
C ASN A 98 -0.61 24.55 -4.95
N THR A 99 -1.94 24.59 -4.87
CA THR A 99 -2.80 25.21 -5.89
C THR A 99 -3.40 26.51 -5.38
N ASP A 100 -3.93 27.35 -6.27
CA ASP A 100 -4.60 28.60 -5.90
C ASP A 100 -5.89 28.37 -5.08
N HIS A 101 -6.44 27.14 -5.12
CA HIS A 101 -7.72 26.78 -4.53
C HIS A 101 -7.66 25.43 -3.80
N PRO A 102 -6.88 25.32 -2.71
CA PRO A 102 -6.84 24.10 -1.90
C PRO A 102 -8.22 23.80 -1.31
N GLN A 103 -8.61 22.53 -1.33
CA GLN A 103 -9.89 22.06 -0.81
C GLN A 103 -9.70 21.44 0.56
N VAL A 104 -10.44 21.93 1.55
CA VAL A 104 -10.34 21.50 2.94
C VAL A 104 -11.58 20.71 3.33
N TYR A 105 -11.40 19.49 3.82
CA TYR A 105 -12.47 18.61 4.26
C TYR A 105 -12.23 18.14 5.69
N SER A 106 -13.27 18.18 6.52
CA SER A 106 -13.30 17.34 7.72
C SER A 106 -13.47 15.89 7.30
N TYR A 107 -12.74 14.98 7.95
CA TYR A 107 -12.85 13.56 7.67
C TYR A 107 -12.91 12.69 8.93
N ALA A 108 -13.49 11.51 8.75
CA ALA A 108 -13.37 10.40 9.66
C ALA A 108 -13.18 9.12 8.84
N SER A 109 -12.26 8.26 9.24
CA SER A 109 -11.99 7.02 8.51
C SER A 109 -11.82 5.82 9.43
N ASN A 110 -12.09 4.64 8.88
CA ASN A 110 -11.65 3.37 9.42
C ASN A 110 -11.07 2.52 8.28
N HIS A 111 -10.87 1.23 8.50
CA HIS A 111 -10.22 0.35 7.53
C HIS A 111 -10.96 0.21 6.18
N ASN A 112 -12.27 0.47 6.12
CA ASN A 112 -13.08 0.29 4.91
C ASN A 112 -14.03 1.45 4.55
N LEU A 113 -14.16 2.47 5.40
CA LEU A 113 -15.00 3.64 5.19
C LEU A 113 -14.21 4.93 5.35
N LEU A 114 -14.45 5.88 4.46
CA LEU A 114 -13.94 7.24 4.52
C LEU A 114 -15.10 8.22 4.41
N ASN A 115 -15.36 8.98 5.45
CA ASN A 115 -16.33 10.07 5.45
C ASN A 115 -15.60 11.39 5.20
N LEU A 116 -15.96 12.13 4.14
CA LEU A 116 -15.48 13.47 3.82
C LEU A 116 -16.65 14.44 3.86
N ASN A 117 -16.68 15.36 4.82
CA ASN A 117 -17.78 16.34 4.99
C ASN A 117 -19.20 15.72 4.92
N GLY A 118 -19.39 14.51 5.43
CA GLY A 118 -20.67 13.79 5.41
C GLY A 118 -20.86 12.85 4.22
N VAL A 119 -19.98 12.90 3.21
CA VAL A 119 -20.00 11.99 2.05
C VAL A 119 -19.19 10.74 2.36
N VAL A 120 -19.81 9.57 2.30
CA VAL A 120 -19.17 8.30 2.65
C VAL A 120 -18.69 7.55 1.41
N PHE A 121 -17.39 7.32 1.35
CA PHE A 121 -16.72 6.46 0.38
C PHE A 121 -16.44 5.09 1.00
N THR A 122 -16.45 4.05 0.17
CA THR A 122 -16.07 2.68 0.55
C THR A 122 -14.73 2.31 -0.08
N LYS A 123 -13.85 1.67 0.69
CA LYS A 123 -12.59 1.16 0.16
C LYS A 123 -12.87 -0.08 -0.68
N ALA A 124 -12.40 -0.14 -1.92
CA ALA A 124 -12.57 -1.33 -2.75
C ALA A 124 -11.26 -2.11 -2.87
N LEU A 125 -11.36 -3.44 -2.84
CA LEU A 125 -10.25 -4.32 -3.16
C LEU A 125 -10.18 -4.58 -4.66
N SER A 126 -8.96 -4.72 -5.16
CA SER A 126 -8.70 -5.62 -6.28
C SER A 126 -8.94 -7.05 -5.77
N ASN A 127 -10.08 -7.65 -6.15
CA ASN A 127 -10.68 -8.87 -5.59
C ASN A 127 -9.80 -10.14 -5.55
N SER A 128 -8.56 -10.12 -6.02
CA SER A 128 -7.73 -11.31 -6.11
C SER A 128 -6.98 -11.67 -4.81
N LEU A 129 -6.70 -10.72 -3.91
CA LEU A 129 -5.89 -11.01 -2.71
C LEU A 129 -6.71 -11.62 -1.55
N ALA A 130 -7.96 -11.20 -1.39
CA ALA A 130 -8.84 -11.73 -0.36
C ALA A 130 -9.01 -13.26 -0.50
N GLY A 131 -9.05 -13.95 0.64
CA GLY A 131 -9.15 -15.40 0.70
C GLY A 131 -8.43 -15.99 1.90
N MET A 132 -8.48 -17.33 1.96
CA MET A 132 -7.74 -18.13 2.93
C MET A 132 -6.49 -18.68 2.27
N TRP A 133 -5.36 -18.54 2.94
CA TRP A 133 -4.03 -18.89 2.45
C TRP A 133 -3.35 -19.76 3.49
N SER A 134 -2.66 -20.79 3.03
CA SER A 134 -2.04 -21.79 3.92
C SER A 134 -0.66 -22.16 3.40
N SER A 135 0.30 -22.31 4.31
CA SER A 135 1.70 -22.50 3.96
C SER A 135 1.93 -23.77 3.17
N LYS A 136 2.64 -23.62 2.06
CA LYS A 136 3.24 -24.70 1.28
C LYS A 136 4.74 -24.82 1.56
N HIS A 137 5.39 -23.68 1.73
CA HIS A 137 6.82 -23.59 2.00
C HIS A 137 7.11 -22.36 2.85
N LEU A 138 7.95 -22.54 3.86
CA LEU A 138 8.36 -21.54 4.82
C LEU A 138 9.89 -21.56 4.89
N ASP A 139 10.50 -20.39 4.89
CA ASP A 139 11.95 -20.19 4.98
C ASP A 139 12.27 -18.86 5.68
N GLY A 140 13.49 -18.68 6.15
CA GLY A 140 13.96 -17.49 6.86
C GLY A 140 14.25 -17.73 8.33
N ASP A 141 15.24 -17.00 8.84
CA ASP A 141 15.85 -17.22 10.15
C ASP A 141 14.85 -17.07 11.32
N ASP A 142 13.87 -16.16 11.22
CA ASP A 142 12.87 -15.95 12.29
C ASP A 142 11.89 -17.11 12.41
N LEU A 143 11.55 -17.74 11.28
CA LEU A 143 10.67 -18.91 11.25
C LEU A 143 11.40 -20.16 11.79
N MET A 144 12.69 -20.28 11.48
CA MET A 144 13.53 -21.37 12.00
C MET A 144 13.76 -21.26 13.51
N ALA A 145 13.93 -20.04 14.03
CA ALA A 145 14.07 -19.81 15.47
C ALA A 145 12.79 -20.09 16.27
N SER A 146 11.62 -20.05 15.62
CA SER A 146 10.31 -20.18 16.24
C SER A 146 9.64 -21.55 16.03
N ASP A 147 10.36 -22.50 15.42
CA ASP A 147 9.91 -23.87 15.08
C ASP A 147 8.50 -23.90 14.43
N VAL A 148 8.27 -23.02 13.45
CA VAL A 148 6.97 -22.91 12.79
C VAL A 148 6.80 -24.04 11.78
N ASN A 149 5.78 -24.87 11.98
CA ASN A 149 5.43 -25.98 11.08
C ASN A 149 4.37 -25.57 10.04
N GLN A 150 3.42 -24.73 10.44
CA GLN A 150 2.30 -24.31 9.60
C GLN A 150 1.97 -22.84 9.83
N MET A 151 1.64 -22.14 8.75
CA MET A 151 1.24 -20.73 8.73
C MET A 151 -0.01 -20.56 7.87
N ASP A 152 -1.06 -20.03 8.48
CA ASP A 152 -2.32 -19.70 7.81
C ASP A 152 -2.58 -18.18 7.87
N LEU A 153 -3.00 -17.62 6.74
CA LEU A 153 -3.36 -16.22 6.58
C LEU A 153 -4.75 -16.11 5.95
N ILE A 154 -5.67 -15.46 6.65
CA ILE A 154 -6.99 -15.13 6.13
C ILE A 154 -7.01 -13.62 5.89
N LEU A 155 -7.26 -13.21 4.64
CA LEU A 155 -7.45 -11.82 4.25
C LEU A 155 -8.91 -11.65 3.85
N GLN A 156 -9.67 -10.93 4.66
CA GLN A 156 -11.08 -10.70 4.40
C GLN A 156 -11.30 -9.52 3.44
N PRO A 157 -12.41 -9.50 2.69
CA PRO A 157 -12.72 -8.40 1.78
C PRO A 157 -12.88 -7.03 2.46
N ASP A 158 -13.13 -7.01 3.76
CA ASP A 158 -13.28 -5.82 4.59
C ASP A 158 -11.96 -5.40 5.26
N PHE A 159 -10.81 -5.77 4.71
CA PHE A 159 -9.49 -5.37 5.21
C PHE A 159 -9.14 -5.92 6.62
N VAL A 160 -9.88 -6.90 7.13
CA VAL A 160 -9.52 -7.62 8.36
C VAL A 160 -8.65 -8.82 8.02
N PHE A 161 -7.59 -9.06 8.79
CA PHE A 161 -6.81 -10.30 8.67
C PHE A 161 -6.85 -11.17 9.93
N LEU A 162 -6.66 -12.46 9.72
CA LEU A 162 -6.29 -13.43 10.75
C LEU A 162 -4.98 -14.09 10.31
N PHE A 163 -3.99 -14.08 11.19
CA PHE A 163 -2.71 -14.72 10.97
C PHE A 163 -2.49 -15.76 12.08
N LYS A 164 -2.27 -17.01 11.69
CA LYS A 164 -2.08 -18.12 12.62
C LYS A 164 -0.80 -18.85 12.26
N VAL A 165 0.03 -19.11 13.26
CA VAL A 165 1.19 -20.00 13.15
C VAL A 165 1.05 -21.12 14.18
N SER A 166 1.49 -22.32 13.82
CA SER A 166 1.54 -23.45 14.75
C SER A 166 2.86 -24.21 14.65
N ASN A 167 3.33 -24.71 15.79
CA ASN A 167 4.55 -25.54 15.89
C ASN A 167 4.22 -27.05 15.76
N PRO A 168 5.22 -27.94 15.72
CA PRO A 168 5.01 -29.39 15.69
C PRO A 168 4.29 -29.95 16.91
N ASP A 169 4.40 -29.29 18.07
CA ASP A 169 3.78 -29.70 19.33
C ASP A 169 2.28 -29.35 19.40
N GLY A 170 1.79 -28.55 18.45
CA GLY A 170 0.40 -28.12 18.35
C GLY A 170 0.09 -26.81 19.08
N ASP A 171 1.09 -26.09 19.58
CA ASP A 171 0.91 -24.73 20.09
C ASP A 171 0.61 -23.78 18.93
N GLU A 172 -0.31 -22.85 19.18
CA GLU A 172 -0.75 -21.86 18.18
C GLU A 172 -0.52 -20.44 18.67
N ALA A 173 0.00 -19.58 17.80
CA ALA A 173 -0.03 -18.13 17.99
C ALA A 173 -0.94 -17.50 16.93
N ILE A 174 -1.89 -16.69 17.39
CA ILE A 174 -2.89 -16.05 16.54
C ILE A 174 -2.77 -14.54 16.68
N ARG A 175 -2.69 -13.84 15.54
CA ARG A 175 -2.81 -12.38 15.44
C ARG A 175 -4.01 -12.02 14.60
N ARG A 176 -4.70 -10.96 15.00
CA ARG A 176 -5.83 -10.38 14.26
C ARG A 176 -5.63 -8.88 14.18
N GLY A 177 -6.00 -8.31 13.05
CA GLY A 177 -5.90 -6.88 12.85
C GLY A 177 -6.48 -6.49 11.51
N VAL A 178 -5.95 -5.41 10.96
CA VAL A 178 -6.35 -4.84 9.68
C VAL A 178 -5.16 -4.81 8.73
N TYR A 179 -5.41 -4.94 7.45
CA TYR A 179 -4.36 -4.91 6.44
C TYR A 179 -4.66 -3.85 5.39
N PHE A 180 -3.60 -3.33 4.78
CA PHE A 180 -3.71 -2.48 3.59
C PHE A 180 -2.58 -2.82 2.62
N THR A 181 -2.76 -2.40 1.38
CA THR A 181 -1.83 -2.69 0.30
C THR A 181 -1.52 -1.44 -0.50
N GLU A 182 -0.26 -1.28 -0.89
CA GLU A 182 0.16 -0.27 -1.85
C GLU A 182 1.21 -0.87 -2.79
N GLY A 183 0.89 -0.97 -4.08
CA GLY A 183 1.72 -1.69 -5.04
C GLY A 183 1.92 -3.15 -4.62
N GLU A 184 3.17 -3.56 -4.39
CA GLU A 184 3.53 -4.90 -3.89
C GLU A 184 3.62 -4.96 -2.35
N HIS A 185 3.36 -3.87 -1.63
CA HIS A 185 3.38 -3.87 -0.16
C HIS A 185 2.09 -4.41 0.40
N LEU A 186 2.21 -5.26 1.42
CA LEU A 186 1.14 -5.73 2.28
C LEU A 186 1.56 -5.44 3.73
N VAL A 187 0.85 -4.52 4.37
CA VAL A 187 1.09 -4.16 5.76
C VAL A 187 0.00 -4.78 6.62
N LEU A 188 0.39 -5.50 7.68
CA LEU A 188 -0.51 -6.10 8.66
C LEU A 188 -0.41 -5.29 9.96
N LEU A 189 -1.43 -4.51 10.29
CA LEU A 189 -1.52 -3.70 11.51
C LEU A 189 -2.34 -4.41 12.59
N TYR A 190 -1.82 -4.52 13.80
CA TYR A 190 -2.53 -5.09 14.96
C TYR A 190 -2.17 -4.31 16.24
N GLU A 191 -2.87 -4.61 17.34
CA GLU A 191 -2.88 -3.79 18.57
C GLU A 191 -1.49 -3.39 19.11
N ASN A 192 -0.48 -4.23 18.92
CA ASN A 192 0.86 -4.04 19.49
C ASN A 192 1.98 -4.09 18.44
N GLY A 193 1.68 -3.76 17.18
CA GLY A 193 2.70 -3.65 16.16
C GLY A 193 2.20 -3.81 14.74
N GLU A 194 3.15 -3.86 13.84
CA GLU A 194 2.93 -4.01 12.42
C GLU A 194 3.90 -5.00 11.81
N HIS A 195 3.49 -5.64 10.72
CA HIS A 195 4.39 -6.39 9.85
C HIS A 195 4.38 -5.78 8.46
N ASN A 196 5.55 -5.28 8.06
CA ASN A 196 5.78 -4.77 6.72
C ASN A 196 6.26 -5.92 5.83
N THR A 197 5.43 -6.28 4.84
CA THR A 197 5.74 -7.36 3.92
C THR A 197 5.59 -6.91 2.48
N ARG A 198 6.28 -7.60 1.58
CA ARG A 198 6.00 -7.59 0.16
C ARG A 198 5.25 -8.84 -0.23
N TYR A 199 4.31 -8.71 -1.15
CA TYR A 199 3.56 -9.82 -1.67
C TYR A 199 3.64 -9.93 -3.19
N LYS A 200 3.64 -11.17 -3.68
CA LYS A 200 3.39 -11.49 -5.09
C LYS A 200 2.26 -12.49 -5.19
N LEU A 201 1.27 -12.15 -6.00
CA LEU A 201 0.06 -12.95 -6.17
C LEU A 201 0.01 -13.55 -7.57
N ASN A 202 -0.01 -14.88 -7.66
CA ASN A 202 -0.24 -15.62 -8.89
C ASN A 202 -1.42 -16.59 -8.69
N ARG A 203 -2.63 -16.10 -8.97
CA ARG A 203 -3.91 -16.83 -8.82
C ARG A 203 -4.10 -17.42 -7.42
N ASP A 204 -3.64 -18.66 -7.24
CA ASP A 204 -3.80 -19.48 -6.05
C ASP A 204 -2.47 -19.64 -5.29
N THR A 205 -1.45 -18.87 -5.64
CA THR A 205 -0.18 -18.82 -4.93
C THR A 205 0.12 -17.39 -4.49
N LEU A 206 0.29 -17.20 -3.19
CA LEU A 206 0.67 -15.94 -2.55
C LEU A 206 2.07 -16.12 -1.96
N THR A 207 3.03 -15.35 -2.45
CA THR A 207 4.37 -15.27 -1.86
C THR A 207 4.43 -14.04 -0.98
N ILE A 208 4.87 -14.19 0.27
CA ILE A 208 5.07 -13.11 1.24
C ILE A 208 6.54 -13.09 1.63
N THR A 209 7.12 -11.89 1.71
CA THR A 209 8.50 -11.69 2.12
C THR A 209 8.56 -10.52 3.09
N SER A 210 9.17 -10.72 4.26
CA SER A 210 9.46 -9.61 5.18
C SER A 210 10.52 -8.70 4.57
N GLU A 211 10.36 -7.39 4.69
CA GLU A 211 11.37 -6.45 4.19
C GLU A 211 12.72 -6.57 4.90
N GLU A 212 12.71 -7.06 6.16
CA GLU A 212 13.91 -7.32 6.95
C GLU A 212 14.56 -8.68 6.61
N GLY A 213 13.99 -9.44 5.67
CA GLY A 213 14.51 -10.74 5.23
C GLY A 213 14.30 -11.90 6.20
N GLY A 214 13.76 -11.65 7.40
CA GLY A 214 13.56 -12.67 8.44
C GLY A 214 12.48 -13.72 8.13
N MET A 215 11.61 -13.46 7.15
CA MET A 215 10.51 -14.36 6.78
C MET A 215 10.33 -14.42 5.25
N PHE A 216 10.26 -15.63 4.72
CA PHE A 216 9.80 -15.94 3.37
C PHE A 216 8.75 -17.05 3.42
N ALA A 217 7.58 -16.81 2.85
CA ALA A 217 6.47 -17.76 2.84
C ALA A 217 5.83 -17.88 1.46
N VAL A 218 5.65 -19.12 1.00
CA VAL A 218 4.81 -19.44 -0.15
C VAL A 218 3.54 -20.11 0.35
N LEU A 219 2.41 -19.45 0.13
CA LEU A 219 1.09 -19.88 0.56
C LEU A 219 0.24 -20.30 -0.65
N ASN A 220 -0.55 -21.35 -0.48
CA ASN A 220 -1.58 -21.75 -1.44
C ASN A 220 -2.95 -21.25 -0.98
N ARG A 221 -3.79 -20.87 -1.93
CA ARG A 221 -5.20 -20.56 -1.66
C ARG A 221 -5.95 -21.82 -1.26
N ILE A 222 -6.68 -21.74 -0.17
CA ILE A 222 -7.64 -22.76 0.26
C ILE A 222 -8.99 -22.49 -0.42
N ARG A 223 -9.58 -23.53 -0.99
CA ARG A 223 -10.88 -23.50 -1.68
C ARG A 223 -11.96 -24.13 -0.83
#